data_AF-A0A2K3NEM0-F1
#
_entry.id   AF-A0A2K3NEM0-F1
#
_cell.length_a   1.000
_cell.length_b   1.000
_cell.length_c   1.000
_cell.angle_alpha   90.00
_cell.angle_beta   90.00
_cell.angle_gamma   90.00
#
_symmetry.space_group_name_H-M   'P 1'
#
loop_
_entity.id
_entity.type
_entity.pdbx_description
1 polymer ?
#
loop_
_entity_poly.entity_id
_entity_poly.type
_entity_poly.pdbx_seq_one_letter_code
_entity_poly.pdbx_strand_id
1 'polypeptide(L)'
;MDGDGEELTAQETALYDRQIRVWGADAQRRLSKAHVLVYGMKGTIAEFCKNIVLAGVGSLTLIDDRLVTEEALSVNFLIPPDENVYSGKTIAQLCCDSLKDFNPMVRVFVEKGDLSSFDVEFFGKFDVVVVSCSSRSAKKLANEKCRKASKRVAFYTVECRDSCGEIFVDLQDYKYSKVSIDLLLV
;
A
#
# COMPACT_ATOMS: atom_id res chain seq x y z
N MET A 1 17.86 -17.33 14.58
CA MET A 1 19.04 -16.57 14.08
C MET A 1 18.46 -15.32 13.47
N ASP A 2 18.30 -14.31 14.31
CA ASP A 2 17.68 -13.05 13.98
C ASP A 2 18.63 -12.30 13.04
N GLY A 3 18.22 -12.16 11.79
CA GLY A 3 18.99 -11.47 10.77
C GLY A 3 19.16 -10.02 11.16
N ASP A 4 20.42 -9.62 11.26
CA ASP A 4 20.94 -8.27 11.46
C ASP A 4 20.17 -7.28 10.57
N GLY A 5 19.13 -6.68 11.15
CA GLY A 5 18.24 -5.80 10.42
C GLY A 5 18.78 -4.39 10.57
N GLU A 6 19.32 -3.83 9.48
CA GLU A 6 19.79 -2.43 9.41
C GLU A 6 18.96 -1.51 10.32
N GLU A 7 19.65 -0.84 11.23
CA GLU A 7 19.04 0.10 12.15
C GLU A 7 18.43 1.28 11.39
N LEU A 8 17.34 1.84 11.93
CA LEU A 8 16.79 3.08 11.40
C LEU A 8 17.84 4.18 11.53
N THR A 9 17.99 4.98 10.48
CA THR A 9 18.86 6.14 10.52
C THR A 9 18.39 7.14 11.60
N ALA A 10 19.27 8.03 12.03
CA ALA A 10 18.90 9.09 12.97
C ALA A 10 17.77 9.97 12.42
N GLN A 11 17.77 10.21 11.10
CA GLN A 11 16.72 10.97 10.42
C GLN A 11 15.37 10.24 10.46
N GLU A 12 15.34 8.94 10.14
CA GLU A 12 14.13 8.12 10.23
C GLU A 12 13.62 8.02 11.67
N THR A 13 14.52 7.85 12.63
CA THR A 13 14.17 7.76 14.06
C THR A 13 13.54 9.06 14.55
N ALA A 14 14.06 10.21 14.14
CA ALA A 14 13.48 11.51 14.47
C ALA A 14 12.12 11.72 13.78
N LEU A 15 12.00 11.35 12.50
CA LEU A 15 10.76 11.51 11.74
C LEU A 15 9.63 10.62 12.29
N TYR A 16 9.94 9.38 12.65
CA TYR A 16 8.96 8.38 13.08
C TYR A 16 8.85 8.22 14.60
N ASP A 17 9.47 9.10 15.41
CA ASP A 17 9.51 8.99 16.89
C ASP A 17 8.13 8.70 17.50
N ARG A 18 7.10 9.47 17.10
CA ARG A 18 5.73 9.28 17.62
C ARG A 18 5.13 7.93 17.23
N GLN A 19 5.45 7.42 16.05
CA GLN A 19 4.96 6.14 15.55
C GLN A 19 5.67 4.98 16.24
N ILE A 20 7.00 5.11 16.43
CA ILE A 20 7.84 4.16 17.16
C ILE A 20 7.35 4.02 18.61
N ARG A 21 6.90 5.10 19.26
CA ARG A 21 6.31 5.02 20.61
C ARG A 21 5.00 4.21 20.68
N VAL A 22 4.29 4.07 19.56
CA VAL A 22 3.03 3.32 19.49
C VAL A 22 3.29 1.83 19.24
N TRP A 23 4.08 1.50 18.22
CA TRP A 23 4.26 0.11 17.78
C TRP A 23 5.68 -0.47 17.98
N GLY A 24 6.63 0.32 18.47
CA GLY A 24 8.00 -0.08 18.73
C GLY A 24 8.92 0.01 17.51
N ALA A 25 10.22 0.11 17.76
CA ALA A 25 11.24 0.25 16.72
C ALA A 25 11.32 -0.97 15.78
N ASP A 26 11.08 -2.17 16.30
CA ASP A 26 11.05 -3.40 15.49
C ASP A 26 9.92 -3.41 14.45
N ALA A 27 8.73 -2.96 14.84
CA ALA A 27 7.61 -2.85 13.92
C ALA A 27 7.90 -1.80 12.84
N GLN A 28 8.50 -0.67 13.21
CA GLN A 28 8.91 0.37 12.26
C GLN A 28 9.97 -0.15 11.27
N ARG A 29 10.98 -0.89 11.76
CA ARG A 29 12.01 -1.53 10.89
C ARG A 29 11.42 -2.52 9.90
N ARG A 30 10.40 -3.29 10.32
CA ARG A 30 9.70 -4.19 9.41
C ARG A 30 8.89 -3.42 8.37
N LEU A 31 8.23 -2.33 8.77
CA LEU A 31 7.45 -1.48 7.88
C LEU A 31 8.34 -0.80 6.83
N SER A 32 9.50 -0.27 7.22
CA SER A 32 10.46 0.38 6.30
C SER A 32 11.11 -0.58 5.30
N LYS A 33 10.93 -1.90 5.47
CA LYS A 33 11.39 -2.94 4.53
C LYS A 33 10.25 -3.53 3.71
N ALA A 34 9.00 -3.26 4.05
CA ALA A 34 7.85 -3.81 3.36
C ALA A 34 7.66 -3.18 1.99
N HIS A 35 7.32 -4.02 1.00
CA HIS A 35 6.93 -3.59 -0.35
C HIS A 35 5.46 -3.91 -0.61
N VAL A 36 4.67 -2.87 -0.88
CA VAL A 36 3.22 -2.97 -1.09
C VAL A 36 2.89 -2.75 -2.57
N LEU A 37 2.08 -3.64 -3.15
CA LEU A 37 1.41 -3.43 -4.43
C LEU A 37 -0.01 -2.90 -4.22
N VAL A 38 -0.40 -1.89 -4.97
CA VAL A 38 -1.76 -1.36 -5.00
C VAL A 38 -2.28 -1.36 -6.43
N TYR A 39 -3.41 -2.04 -6.65
CA TYR A 39 -4.12 -2.07 -7.93
C TYR A 39 -5.44 -1.31 -7.82
N GLY A 40 -5.63 -0.32 -8.69
CA GLY A 40 -6.84 0.51 -8.76
C GLY A 40 -6.85 1.62 -7.71
N MET A 41 -6.72 2.86 -8.18
CA MET A 41 -6.72 4.07 -7.38
C MET A 41 -8.10 4.75 -7.41
N LYS A 42 -8.71 4.85 -6.23
CA LYS A 42 -9.91 5.64 -5.91
C LYS A 42 -9.67 6.41 -4.61
N GLY A 43 -10.59 7.28 -4.20
CA GLY A 43 -10.45 8.09 -2.98
C GLY A 43 -10.04 7.31 -1.73
N THR A 44 -10.72 6.19 -1.43
CA THR A 44 -10.37 5.34 -0.28
C THR A 44 -8.96 4.75 -0.38
N ILE A 45 -8.52 4.38 -1.59
CA ILE A 45 -7.18 3.84 -1.82
C ILE A 45 -6.13 4.95 -1.75
N ALA A 46 -6.45 6.17 -2.21
CA ALA A 46 -5.58 7.33 -2.06
C ALA A 46 -5.30 7.63 -0.58
N GLU A 47 -6.34 7.56 0.28
CA GLU A 47 -6.20 7.68 1.73
C GLU A 47 -5.32 6.58 2.33
N PHE A 48 -5.55 5.33 1.91
CA PHE A 48 -4.70 4.20 2.32
C PHE A 48 -3.23 4.44 1.95
N CYS A 49 -2.95 4.78 0.69
CA CYS A 49 -1.60 5.03 0.19
C CYS A 49 -0.92 6.17 0.95
N LYS A 50 -1.61 7.30 1.15
CA LYS A 50 -1.12 8.42 1.97
C LYS A 50 -0.75 7.97 3.38
N ASN A 51 -1.61 7.18 4.04
CA ASN A 51 -1.36 6.71 5.39
C ASN A 51 -0.12 5.81 5.48
N ILE A 52 0.06 4.84 4.57
CA ILE A 52 1.23 3.94 4.62
C ILE A 52 2.53 4.64 4.21
N VAL A 53 2.46 5.63 3.31
CA VAL A 53 3.62 6.46 2.93
C VAL A 53 4.04 7.35 4.10
N LEU A 54 3.10 8.01 4.78
CA LEU A 54 3.39 8.77 6.00
C LEU A 54 3.87 7.88 7.16
N ALA A 55 3.44 6.62 7.19
CA ALA A 55 3.91 5.63 8.15
C ALA A 55 5.34 5.12 7.85
N GLY A 56 5.90 5.44 6.68
CA GLY A 56 7.26 5.04 6.31
C GLY A 56 7.37 3.61 5.81
N VAL A 57 6.41 3.15 4.99
CA VAL A 57 6.54 1.88 4.26
C VAL A 57 7.77 1.92 3.33
N GLY A 58 8.51 0.81 3.21
CA GLY A 58 9.74 0.79 2.42
C GLY A 58 9.56 1.11 0.94
N SER A 59 8.54 0.51 0.32
CA SER A 59 8.16 0.85 -1.04
C SER A 59 6.71 0.57 -1.36
N LEU A 60 6.20 1.31 -2.35
CA LEU A 60 4.85 1.22 -2.87
C LEU A 60 4.89 1.15 -4.40
N THR A 61 4.20 0.18 -4.99
CA THR A 61 4.01 0.09 -6.44
C THR A 61 2.54 0.27 -6.76
N LEU A 62 2.23 1.20 -7.66
CA LEU A 62 0.87 1.53 -8.08
C LEU A 62 0.61 0.99 -9.49
N ILE A 63 -0.57 0.41 -9.68
CA ILE A 63 -1.09 0.01 -11.00
C ILE A 63 -2.49 0.58 -11.18
N ASP A 64 -2.60 1.50 -12.12
CA ASP A 64 -3.86 2.06 -12.58
C ASP A 64 -3.66 2.77 -13.93
N ASP A 65 -3.85 2.03 -15.01
CA ASP A 65 -3.63 2.51 -16.38
C ASP A 65 -4.74 3.44 -16.89
N ARG A 66 -5.79 3.69 -16.08
CA ARG A 66 -6.88 4.57 -16.47
C ARG A 66 -6.36 6.01 -16.58
N LEU A 67 -6.88 6.73 -17.57
CA LEU A 67 -6.72 8.17 -17.66
C LEU A 67 -7.60 8.87 -16.61
N VAL A 68 -7.24 10.11 -16.29
CA VAL A 68 -8.01 10.94 -15.37
C VAL A 68 -9.39 11.25 -15.96
N THR A 69 -10.42 11.10 -15.13
CA THR A 69 -11.80 11.49 -15.40
C THR A 69 -12.25 12.54 -14.38
N GLU A 70 -13.34 13.25 -14.66
CA GLU A 70 -13.94 14.17 -13.68
C GLU A 70 -14.29 13.48 -12.36
N GLU A 71 -14.83 12.26 -12.42
CA GLU A 71 -15.10 11.44 -11.24
C GLU A 71 -13.82 11.21 -10.43
N ALA A 72 -12.72 10.81 -11.08
CA ALA A 72 -11.44 10.59 -10.41
C ALA A 72 -10.93 11.87 -9.71
N LEU A 73 -11.03 13.03 -10.37
CA LEU A 73 -10.64 14.33 -9.80
C LEU A 73 -11.47 14.67 -8.54
N SER A 74 -12.77 14.39 -8.56
CA SER A 74 -13.67 14.71 -7.44
C SER A 74 -13.41 13.89 -6.17
N VAL A 75 -12.81 12.70 -6.30
CA VAL A 75 -12.67 11.76 -5.17
C VAL A 75 -11.22 11.46 -4.79
N ASN A 76 -10.24 11.80 -5.62
CA ASN A 76 -8.83 11.46 -5.41
C ASN A 76 -7.96 12.72 -5.29
N PHE A 77 -7.68 13.12 -4.05
CA PHE A 77 -6.88 14.31 -3.74
C PHE A 77 -5.41 14.21 -4.19
N LEU A 78 -4.92 13.02 -4.55
CA LEU A 78 -3.56 12.83 -5.09
C LEU A 78 -3.47 13.18 -6.58
N ILE A 79 -4.59 13.54 -7.21
CA ILE A 79 -4.59 14.02 -8.59
C ILE A 79 -4.63 15.56 -8.55
N PRO A 80 -3.58 16.25 -9.01
CA PRO A 80 -3.60 17.71 -9.10
C PRO A 80 -4.72 18.18 -10.05
N PRO A 81 -5.58 19.13 -9.64
CA PRO A 81 -6.69 19.62 -10.46
C PRO A 81 -6.23 20.66 -11.50
N ASP A 82 -5.19 20.33 -12.28
CA ASP A 82 -4.65 21.13 -13.39
C ASP A 82 -4.53 20.26 -14.64
N GLU A 83 -5.31 20.59 -15.68
CA GLU A 83 -5.36 19.85 -16.94
C GLU A 83 -4.01 19.75 -17.63
N ASN A 84 -3.18 20.79 -17.54
CA ASN A 84 -1.83 20.77 -18.10
C ASN A 84 -0.93 19.75 -17.39
N VAL A 85 -1.23 19.43 -16.13
CA VAL A 85 -0.49 18.47 -15.32
C VAL A 85 -0.96 17.04 -15.57
N TYR A 86 -2.28 16.81 -15.62
CA TYR A 86 -2.83 15.46 -15.72
C TYR A 86 -3.04 14.94 -17.15
N SER A 87 -3.10 15.82 -18.14
CA SER A 87 -3.34 15.41 -19.53
C SER A 87 -2.29 14.41 -20.03
N GLY A 88 -2.75 13.29 -20.60
CA GLY A 88 -1.90 12.21 -21.11
C GLY A 88 -1.23 11.32 -20.06
N LYS A 89 -1.44 11.58 -18.76
CA LYS A 89 -0.93 10.75 -17.67
C LYS A 89 -2.01 9.81 -17.13
N THR A 90 -1.56 8.65 -16.67
CA THR A 90 -2.41 7.69 -15.95
C THR A 90 -2.61 8.13 -14.50
N ILE A 91 -3.69 7.65 -13.86
CA ILE A 91 -3.95 7.93 -12.45
C ILE A 91 -2.77 7.46 -11.57
N ALA A 92 -2.19 6.29 -11.85
CA ALA A 92 -1.05 5.79 -11.08
C ALA A 92 0.19 6.70 -11.19
N GLN A 93 0.46 7.28 -12.36
CA GLN A 93 1.57 8.23 -12.53
C GLN A 93 1.38 9.49 -11.68
N LEU A 94 0.18 10.07 -11.70
CA LEU A 94 -0.11 11.29 -10.94
C LEU A 94 -0.05 11.03 -9.43
N CYS A 95 -0.66 9.94 -8.97
CA CYS A 95 -0.60 9.57 -7.56
C CYS A 95 0.83 9.24 -7.10
N CYS A 96 1.65 8.62 -7.95
CA CYS A 96 3.05 8.35 -7.65
C CYS A 96 3.84 9.65 -7.41
N ASP A 97 3.67 10.63 -8.30
CA ASP A 97 4.33 11.94 -8.18
C ASP A 97 3.91 12.62 -6.86
N SER A 98 2.61 12.72 -6.58
CA SER A 98 2.13 13.34 -5.34
C SER A 98 2.54 12.59 -4.06
N LEU A 99 2.55 11.25 -4.06
CA LEU A 99 2.92 10.48 -2.86
C LEU A 99 4.39 10.63 -2.49
N LYS A 100 5.29 10.88 -3.45
CA LYS A 100 6.70 11.16 -3.16
C LYS A 100 6.89 12.43 -2.33
N ASP A 101 6.00 13.41 -2.51
CA ASP A 101 6.03 14.66 -1.75
C ASP A 101 5.61 14.46 -0.29
N PHE A 102 4.78 13.45 0.00
CA PHE A 102 4.36 13.14 1.38
C PHE A 102 5.51 12.57 2.22
N ASN A 103 6.37 11.75 1.63
CA ASN A 103 7.52 11.18 2.32
C ASN A 103 8.64 10.78 1.35
N PRO A 104 9.69 11.61 1.21
CA PRO A 104 10.81 11.34 0.31
C PRO A 104 11.63 10.08 0.67
N MET A 105 11.46 9.52 1.87
CA MET A 105 12.12 8.26 2.27
C MET A 105 11.44 7.03 1.67
N VAL A 106 10.19 7.16 1.22
CA VAL A 106 9.42 6.04 0.65
C VAL A 106 9.60 5.99 -0.85
N ARG A 107 9.96 4.81 -1.37
CA ARG A 107 10.09 4.60 -2.81
C ARG A 107 8.74 4.28 -3.42
N VAL A 108 8.25 5.14 -4.31
CA VAL A 108 6.98 4.95 -5.02
C VAL A 108 7.24 4.69 -6.50
N PHE A 109 6.68 3.61 -7.02
CA PHE A 109 6.83 3.12 -8.38
C PHE A 109 5.48 3.01 -9.08
N VAL A 110 5.52 3.01 -10.42
CA VAL A 110 4.36 2.74 -11.27
C VAL A 110 4.65 1.52 -12.13
N GLU A 111 3.70 0.62 -12.18
CA GLU A 111 3.68 -0.50 -13.11
C GLU A 111 2.43 -0.43 -13.98
N LYS A 112 2.49 -1.01 -15.18
CA LYS A 112 1.36 -1.05 -16.13
C LYS A 112 0.89 -2.47 -16.34
N GLY A 113 -0.40 -2.65 -16.58
CA GLY A 113 -1.01 -3.94 -16.91
C GLY A 113 -2.22 -4.28 -16.04
N ASP A 114 -2.79 -5.44 -16.34
CA ASP A 114 -3.97 -5.98 -15.67
C ASP A 114 -3.60 -7.12 -14.72
N LEU A 115 -4.31 -7.27 -13.60
CA LEU A 115 -4.10 -8.34 -12.62
C LEU A 115 -4.07 -9.75 -13.22
N SER A 116 -4.84 -9.99 -14.28
CA SER A 116 -4.88 -11.28 -14.97
C SER A 116 -3.58 -11.60 -15.70
N SER A 117 -2.87 -10.57 -16.19
CA SER A 117 -1.65 -10.69 -17.00
C SER A 117 -0.39 -11.03 -16.19
N PHE A 118 -0.34 -10.68 -14.91
CA PHE A 118 0.83 -10.92 -14.07
C PHE A 118 0.94 -12.37 -13.60
N ASP A 119 2.14 -12.93 -13.56
CA ASP A 119 2.41 -14.29 -13.07
C ASP A 119 2.55 -14.34 -11.54
N VAL A 120 2.76 -15.53 -10.99
CA VAL A 120 2.90 -15.75 -9.55
C VAL A 120 4.18 -15.10 -9.02
N GLU A 121 5.22 -15.11 -9.83
CA GLU A 121 6.54 -14.52 -9.61
C GLU A 121 6.45 -13.01 -9.42
N PHE A 122 5.59 -12.33 -10.20
CA PHE A 122 5.30 -10.92 -10.02
C PHE A 122 4.71 -10.63 -8.64
N PHE A 123 3.64 -11.34 -8.25
CA PHE A 123 3.03 -11.13 -6.92
C PHE A 123 4.00 -11.48 -5.79
N GLY A 124 4.89 -12.46 -6.00
CA GLY A 124 5.94 -12.86 -5.07
C GLY A 124 7.01 -11.79 -4.79
N LYS A 125 7.02 -10.67 -5.49
CA LYS A 125 7.90 -9.52 -5.19
C LYS A 125 7.41 -8.74 -3.96
N PHE A 126 6.09 -8.71 -3.73
CA PHE A 126 5.46 -7.85 -2.74
C PHE A 126 5.19 -8.59 -1.42
N ASP A 127 5.21 -7.88 -0.31
CA ASP A 127 4.81 -8.42 1.00
C ASP A 127 3.31 -8.29 1.22
N VAL A 128 2.71 -7.26 0.61
CA VAL A 128 1.27 -6.97 0.67
C VAL A 128 0.77 -6.59 -0.71
N VAL A 129 -0.40 -7.13 -1.09
CA VAL A 129 -1.12 -6.81 -2.32
C VAL A 129 -2.50 -6.29 -1.95
N VAL A 130 -2.82 -5.07 -2.36
CA VAL A 130 -4.11 -4.43 -2.14
C VAL A 130 -4.80 -4.22 -3.47
N VAL A 131 -6.00 -4.77 -3.63
CA VAL A 131 -6.76 -4.71 -4.87
C VAL A 131 -8.09 -3.98 -4.67
N SER A 132 -8.31 -2.95 -5.47
CA SER A 132 -9.58 -2.25 -5.62
C SER A 132 -10.00 -2.20 -7.09
N CYS A 133 -11.18 -1.65 -7.36
CA CYS A 133 -11.64 -1.28 -8.71
C CYS A 133 -11.58 -2.41 -9.75
N SER A 134 -11.80 -3.64 -9.32
CA SER A 134 -11.71 -4.82 -10.18
C SER A 134 -12.85 -5.80 -9.94
N SER A 135 -13.07 -6.67 -10.91
CA SER A 135 -14.10 -7.69 -10.83
C SER A 135 -13.79 -8.70 -9.72
N ARG A 136 -14.83 -9.34 -9.18
CA ARG A 136 -14.67 -10.40 -8.17
C ARG A 136 -13.81 -11.56 -8.67
N SER A 137 -13.89 -11.89 -9.97
CA SER A 137 -13.07 -12.93 -10.58
C SER A 137 -11.59 -12.54 -10.61
N ALA A 138 -11.27 -11.30 -11.00
CA ALA A 138 -9.89 -10.79 -10.98
C ALA A 138 -9.31 -10.78 -9.56
N LYS A 139 -10.08 -10.34 -8.56
CA LYS A 139 -9.67 -10.38 -7.14
C LYS A 139 -9.36 -11.80 -6.66
N LYS A 140 -10.22 -12.77 -6.99
CA LYS A 140 -9.98 -14.18 -6.65
C LYS A 140 -8.72 -14.72 -7.30
N LEU A 141 -8.54 -14.45 -8.60
CA LEU A 141 -7.36 -14.88 -9.35
C LEU A 141 -6.07 -14.28 -8.75
N ALA A 142 -6.07 -12.99 -8.42
CA ALA A 142 -4.93 -12.34 -7.78
C ALA A 142 -4.62 -12.95 -6.41
N ASN A 143 -5.64 -13.23 -5.59
CA ASN A 143 -5.45 -13.90 -4.29
C ASN A 143 -4.88 -15.32 -4.45
N GLU A 144 -5.38 -16.09 -5.42
CA GLU A 144 -4.84 -17.42 -5.72
C GLU A 144 -3.36 -17.37 -6.13
N LYS A 145 -2.96 -16.35 -6.91
CA LYS A 145 -1.54 -16.12 -7.24
C LYS A 145 -0.72 -15.74 -5.99
N CYS A 146 -1.24 -14.90 -5.10
CA CYS A 146 -0.60 -14.55 -3.83
C CYS A 146 -0.39 -15.78 -2.91
N ARG A 147 -1.33 -16.72 -2.89
CA ARG A 147 -1.21 -17.98 -2.12
C ARG A 147 -0.22 -18.97 -2.72
N LYS A 148 0.04 -18.90 -4.03
CA LYS A 148 1.00 -19.76 -4.74
C LYS A 148 2.41 -19.18 -4.79
N ALA A 149 2.59 -17.93 -4.37
CA ALA A 149 3.89 -17.27 -4.35
C ALA A 149 4.89 -18.01 -3.45
N SER A 150 6.17 -17.93 -3.81
CA SER A 150 7.27 -18.58 -3.07
C SER A 150 7.47 -18.02 -1.66
N LYS A 151 7.01 -16.79 -1.41
CA LYS A 151 6.96 -16.15 -0.09
C LYS A 151 5.51 -15.86 0.30
N ARG A 152 5.25 -15.71 1.59
CA ARG A 152 3.93 -15.29 2.10
C ARG A 152 3.62 -13.87 1.64
N VAL A 153 2.53 -13.71 0.89
CA VAL A 153 2.00 -12.41 0.45
C VAL A 153 0.65 -12.18 1.11
N ALA A 154 0.52 -11.11 1.87
CA ALA A 154 -0.77 -10.73 2.44
C ALA A 154 -1.64 -10.10 1.35
N PHE A 155 -2.89 -10.53 1.25
CA PHE A 155 -3.81 -10.04 0.23
C PHE A 155 -4.99 -9.31 0.84
N TYR A 156 -5.32 -8.15 0.27
CA TYR A 156 -6.41 -7.30 0.69
C TYR A 156 -7.27 -6.91 -0.50
N THR A 157 -8.58 -6.79 -0.28
CA THR A 157 -9.43 -6.03 -1.19
C THR A 157 -10.17 -4.96 -0.44
N VAL A 158 -10.27 -3.77 -1.02
CA VAL A 158 -10.96 -2.63 -0.41
C VAL A 158 -11.88 -2.02 -1.45
N GLU A 159 -13.15 -1.89 -1.10
CA GLU A 159 -14.17 -1.23 -1.91
C GLU A 159 -14.94 -0.23 -1.06
N CYS A 160 -15.24 0.92 -1.63
CA CYS A 160 -16.20 1.87 -1.09
C CYS A 160 -17.20 2.19 -2.20
N ARG A 161 -18.48 1.99 -1.91
CA ARG A 161 -19.60 2.22 -2.82
C ARG A 161 -20.66 3.00 -2.04
N ASP A 162 -20.80 4.27 -2.38
CA ASP A 162 -21.70 5.20 -1.70
C ASP A 162 -21.46 5.20 -0.18
N SER A 163 -22.44 4.76 0.60
CA SER A 163 -22.37 4.68 2.07
C SER A 163 -21.83 3.35 2.61
N CYS A 164 -21.44 2.42 1.73
CA CYS A 164 -21.00 1.07 2.10
C CYS A 164 -19.49 0.88 1.84
N GLY A 165 -18.80 0.32 2.83
CA GLY A 165 -17.40 -0.09 2.72
C GLY A 165 -17.25 -1.60 2.89
N GLU A 166 -16.38 -2.21 2.10
CA GLU A 166 -15.99 -3.61 2.22
C GLU A 166 -14.46 -3.71 2.30
N ILE A 167 -13.98 -4.47 3.29
CA ILE A 167 -12.58 -4.88 3.38
C ILE A 167 -12.56 -6.41 3.51
N PHE A 168 -11.84 -7.06 2.62
CA PHE A 168 -11.50 -8.47 2.71
C PHE A 168 -10.00 -8.61 2.96
N VAL A 169 -9.63 -9.57 3.81
CA VAL A 169 -8.26 -9.81 4.21
C VAL A 169 -7.94 -11.30 4.15
N ASP A 170 -6.83 -11.64 3.52
CA ASP A 170 -6.24 -12.98 3.52
C ASP A 170 -4.76 -12.89 3.88
N LEU A 171 -4.43 -13.24 5.11
CA LEU A 171 -3.05 -13.22 5.62
C LEU A 171 -2.36 -14.58 5.52
N GLN A 172 -3.07 -15.60 5.03
CA GLN A 172 -2.65 -17.01 5.04
C GLN A 172 -2.31 -17.47 6.48
N ASP A 173 -1.31 -18.33 6.66
CA ASP A 173 -0.77 -18.63 8.00
C ASP A 173 0.06 -17.44 8.52
N TYR A 174 -0.55 -16.63 9.39
CA TYR A 174 0.07 -15.42 9.92
C TYR A 174 0.31 -15.49 11.43
N LYS A 175 1.58 -15.35 11.81
CA LYS A 175 2.01 -15.22 13.20
C LYS A 175 2.23 -13.75 13.53
N TYR A 176 1.71 -13.31 14.66
CA TYR A 176 1.83 -11.94 15.14
C TYR A 176 2.16 -11.89 16.63
N SER A 177 2.79 -10.80 17.04
CA SER A 177 3.03 -10.49 18.45
C SER A 177 1.90 -9.59 18.96
N LYS A 178 1.40 -9.88 20.15
CA LYS A 178 0.44 -9.03 20.86
C LYS A 178 1.08 -8.59 22.17
N VAL A 179 1.22 -7.28 22.37
CA VAL A 179 1.59 -6.74 23.68
C VAL A 179 0.31 -6.64 24.50
N SER A 180 0.23 -7.37 25.60
CA SER A 180 -0.81 -7.11 26.60
C SER A 180 -0.46 -5.82 27.33
N ILE A 181 -1.27 -4.79 27.13
CA ILE A 181 -1.24 -3.61 27.98
C ILE A 181 -2.07 -3.99 29.21
N ASP A 182 -1.41 -4.47 30.25
CA ASP A 182 -2.03 -4.51 31.57
C ASP A 182 -2.24 -3.05 31.97
N LEU A 183 -3.49 -2.57 31.86
CA LEU A 183 -3.91 -1.29 32.38
C LEU A 183 -3.68 -1.31 33.90
N LEU A 184 -2.53 -0.81 34.34
CA LEU A 184 -2.42 -0.19 35.65
C LEU A 184 -3.33 1.04 35.62
N LEU A 185 -4.61 0.80 35.94
CA LEU A 185 -5.51 1.83 36.44
C LEU A 185 -4.82 2.45 37.67
N VAL A 186 -4.33 3.67 37.51
CA VAL A 186 -3.99 4.58 38.60
C VAL A 186 -5.05 5.67 38.61
#